data_AF-A0A2E2SVI8-F1
#
_entry.id   AF-A0A2E2SVI8-F1
#
_cell.length_a   1.000
_cell.length_b   1.000
_cell.length_c   1.000
_cell.angle_alpha   90.00
_cell.angle_beta   90.00
_cell.angle_gamma   90.00
#
_symmetry.space_group_name_H-M   'P 1'
#
loop_
_entity.id
_entity.type
_entity.pdbx_description
1 polymer ?
#
loop_
_entity_poly.entity_id
_entity_poly.type
_entity_poly.pdbx_seq_one_letter_code
_entity_poly.pdbx_strand_id
1 'polypeptide(L)'
;MICKKCDETIPQGRVDLGYSVCVECSEVEKYGCVDVVNHKTGNTIEVLSRKDADQASKLTKRTGFGTLRSLRSGKAPKEKISIGGSPCSNVFIGTKESFERVGKDCMMWIELEDYERVTKTLDKAKRDWVISDLQYHRLWKIMKEFMPKQETPKFQTIKEKPVSEEITHVFRNWKNSKSYR
;
A
#
# COMPACT_ATOMS: atom_id res chain seq x y z
N MET A 1 8.54 -52.95 25.02
CA MET A 1 7.30 -53.28 24.27
C MET A 1 7.55 -53.03 22.79
N ILE A 2 7.12 -53.95 21.92
CA ILE A 2 7.34 -53.90 20.47
C ILE A 2 6.09 -53.33 19.78
N CYS A 3 6.28 -52.54 18.72
CA CYS A 3 5.21 -51.95 17.92
C CYS A 3 4.45 -53.02 17.14
N LYS A 4 3.12 -53.02 17.21
CA LYS A 4 2.27 -53.98 16.49
C LYS A 4 2.29 -53.87 14.96
N LYS A 5 2.86 -52.79 14.41
CA LYS A 5 2.82 -52.48 12.97
C LYS A 5 4.18 -52.57 12.26
N CYS A 6 5.29 -52.27 12.95
CA CYS A 6 6.63 -52.22 12.34
C CYS A 6 7.69 -53.00 13.12
N ASP A 7 7.31 -53.72 14.17
CA ASP A 7 8.20 -54.50 15.04
C ASP A 7 9.37 -53.73 15.67
N GLU A 8 9.36 -52.40 15.61
CA GLU A 8 10.33 -51.55 16.30
C GLU A 8 10.00 -51.36 17.78
N THR A 9 11.01 -50.99 18.56
CA THR A 9 10.84 -50.73 20.00
C THR A 9 10.05 -49.44 20.21
N ILE A 10 8.93 -49.53 20.93
CA ILE A 10 8.11 -48.36 21.24
C ILE A 10 8.85 -47.49 22.28
N PRO A 11 8.90 -46.16 22.11
CA PRO A 11 9.45 -45.25 23.11
C PRO A 11 8.75 -45.42 24.48
N GLN A 12 9.52 -45.44 25.57
CA GLN A 12 9.00 -45.76 26.91
C GLN A 12 7.81 -44.88 27.31
N GLY A 13 7.88 -43.56 27.07
CA GLY A 13 6.77 -42.65 27.42
C GLY A 13 5.44 -42.97 26.72
N ARG A 14 5.45 -43.62 25.56
CA ARG A 14 4.21 -44.10 24.92
C ARG A 14 3.69 -45.38 25.56
N VAL A 15 4.58 -46.24 26.03
CA VAL A 15 4.22 -47.46 26.78
C VAL A 15 3.55 -47.06 28.09
N ASP A 16 4.11 -46.07 28.79
CA ASP A 16 3.57 -45.57 30.06
C ASP A 16 2.16 -44.94 29.88
N LEU A 17 1.89 -44.36 28.70
CA LEU A 17 0.57 -43.83 28.31
C LEU A 17 -0.38 -44.91 27.73
N GLY A 18 0.03 -46.18 27.66
CA GLY A 18 -0.82 -47.29 27.22
C GLY A 18 -0.93 -47.48 25.70
N TYR A 19 -0.08 -46.83 24.90
CA TYR A 19 -0.09 -47.01 23.45
C TYR A 19 0.59 -48.31 23.02
N SER A 20 0.04 -48.97 22.00
CA SER A 20 0.58 -50.21 21.41
C SER A 20 1.25 -50.04 20.05
N VAL A 21 1.38 -48.79 19.59
CA VAL A 21 1.90 -48.41 18.27
C VAL A 21 2.98 -47.34 18.46
N CYS A 22 4.05 -47.38 17.66
CA CYS A 22 5.14 -46.42 17.70
C CYS A 22 4.71 -45.03 17.16
N VAL A 23 5.59 -44.04 17.29
CA VAL A 23 5.33 -42.66 16.82
C VAL A 23 5.15 -42.59 15.30
N GLU A 24 5.90 -43.40 14.56
CA GLU A 24 5.90 -43.37 13.09
C GLU A 24 4.68 -44.07 12.50
N CYS A 25 4.22 -45.16 13.10
CA CYS A 25 3.02 -45.88 12.67
C CYS A 25 1.70 -45.27 13.17
N SER A 26 1.77 -44.13 13.86
CA SER A 26 0.62 -43.39 14.37
C SER A 26 -0.04 -42.61 13.22
N GLU A 27 -1.34 -42.83 13.01
CA GLU A 27 -2.13 -42.10 12.01
C GLU A 27 -2.57 -40.72 12.51
N VAL A 28 -2.49 -40.48 13.83
CA VAL A 28 -2.85 -39.21 14.45
C VAL A 28 -1.75 -38.18 14.20
N GLU A 29 -2.13 -37.03 13.65
CA GLU A 29 -1.25 -35.90 13.42
C GLU A 29 -0.71 -35.31 14.74
N LYS A 30 0.56 -34.91 14.74
CA LYS A 30 1.19 -34.30 15.92
C LYS A 30 0.62 -32.90 16.16
N TYR A 31 0.29 -32.57 17.41
CA TYR A 31 -0.10 -31.20 17.76
C TYR A 31 1.00 -30.19 17.39
N GLY A 32 0.56 -28.98 17.04
CA GLY A 32 1.44 -27.83 16.81
C GLY A 32 1.48 -26.92 18.04
N CYS A 33 2.44 -26.01 18.06
CA CYS A 33 2.53 -24.98 19.10
C CYS A 33 2.69 -23.60 18.46
N VAL A 34 2.13 -22.59 19.11
CA VAL A 34 2.23 -21.18 18.71
C VAL A 34 2.65 -20.36 19.92
N ASP A 35 3.56 -19.41 19.70
CA ASP A 35 3.96 -18.44 20.69
C ASP A 35 2.95 -17.29 20.76
N VAL A 36 2.31 -17.13 21.92
CA VAL A 36 1.39 -16.04 22.19
C VAL A 36 2.11 -15.00 23.04
N VAL A 37 2.36 -13.85 22.43
CA VAL A 37 3.03 -12.71 23.06
C VAL A 37 1.97 -11.84 23.74
N ASN A 38 1.78 -12.02 25.05
CA ASN A 38 0.84 -11.19 25.83
C ASN A 38 1.48 -9.85 26.22
N HIS A 39 2.74 -9.87 26.68
CA HIS A 39 3.53 -8.69 27.02
C HIS A 39 5.03 -8.99 26.96
N LYS A 40 5.89 -7.99 27.22
CA LYS A 40 7.36 -8.07 27.07
C LYS A 40 8.04 -9.27 27.76
N THR A 41 7.46 -9.77 28.85
CA THR A 41 8.04 -10.82 29.71
C THR A 41 7.15 -12.03 29.91
N GLY A 42 5.92 -12.04 29.38
CA GLY A 42 4.92 -13.08 29.64
C GLY A 42 4.43 -13.71 28.36
N ASN A 43 5.34 -14.40 27.67
CA ASN A 43 4.97 -15.19 26.52
C ASN A 43 4.47 -16.56 26.98
N THR A 44 3.39 -17.03 26.40
CA THR A 44 2.84 -18.36 26.65
C THR A 44 2.91 -19.19 25.38
N ILE A 45 3.06 -20.51 25.54
CA ILE A 45 3.01 -21.45 24.41
C ILE A 45 1.63 -22.09 24.44
N GLU A 46 0.87 -21.91 23.36
CA GLU A 46 -0.41 -22.57 23.19
C GLU A 46 -0.25 -23.81 22.29
N VAL A 47 -0.78 -24.94 22.75
CA VAL A 47 -0.75 -26.23 22.02
C VAL A 47 -2.07 -26.40 21.29
N LEU A 48 -2.02 -26.49 19.96
CA LEU A 48 -3.18 -26.46 19.07
C LEU A 48 -3.09 -27.61 18.06
N SER A 49 -4.15 -27.80 17.25
CA SER A 49 -4.06 -28.70 16.10
C SER A 49 -2.94 -28.23 15.14
N ARG A 50 -2.33 -29.16 14.40
CA ARG A 50 -1.20 -28.84 13.51
C ARG A 50 -1.59 -27.81 12.47
N LYS A 51 -2.76 -27.97 11.86
CA LYS A 51 -3.30 -27.07 10.83
C LYS A 51 -3.48 -25.65 11.35
N ASP A 52 -4.06 -25.51 12.54
CA ASP A 52 -4.29 -24.20 13.15
C ASP A 52 -2.97 -23.54 13.54
N ALA A 53 -2.01 -24.31 14.08
CA ALA A 53 -0.69 -23.81 14.43
C ALA A 53 0.11 -23.34 13.21
N ASP A 54 0.07 -24.08 12.10
CA ASP A 54 0.75 -23.72 10.86
C ASP A 54 0.11 -22.47 10.22
N GLN A 55 -1.23 -22.35 10.28
CA GLN A 55 -1.96 -21.17 9.82
C GLN A 55 -1.63 -19.93 10.67
N ALA A 56 -1.68 -20.04 12.00
CA ALA A 56 -1.32 -18.97 12.91
C ALA A 56 0.14 -18.52 12.68
N SER A 57 1.07 -19.49 12.61
CA SER A 57 2.48 -19.21 12.31
C SER A 57 2.68 -18.50 10.98
N LYS A 58 1.88 -18.84 9.95
CA LYS A 58 1.92 -18.17 8.65
C LYS A 58 1.41 -16.73 8.72
N LEU A 59 0.35 -16.47 9.51
CA LEU A 59 -0.22 -15.13 9.69
C LEU A 59 0.67 -14.22 10.54
N THR A 60 1.31 -14.75 11.59
CA THR A 60 2.19 -14.00 12.49
C THR A 60 3.52 -13.61 11.85
N LYS A 61 3.94 -14.32 10.79
CA LYS A 61 5.15 -13.98 10.01
C LYS A 61 4.98 -12.62 9.32
N ARG A 62 5.43 -11.55 9.98
CA ARG A 62 5.59 -10.24 9.37
C ARG A 62 6.53 -10.35 8.17
N THR A 63 6.11 -9.88 7.00
CA THR A 63 7.06 -9.71 5.89
C THR A 63 8.06 -8.65 6.31
N GLY A 64 9.36 -8.98 6.35
CA GLY A 64 10.39 -8.04 6.77
C GLY A 64 10.28 -6.71 6.02
N PHE A 65 10.52 -5.60 6.71
CA PHE A 65 10.54 -4.28 6.10
C PHE A 65 11.91 -4.01 5.43
N GLY A 66 11.90 -3.36 4.27
CA GLY A 66 13.11 -2.87 3.60
C GLY A 66 14.14 -3.96 3.29
N THR A 67 15.40 -3.73 3.66
CA THR A 67 16.56 -4.59 3.39
C THR A 67 16.43 -5.99 4.01
N LEU A 68 15.75 -6.13 5.15
CA LEU A 68 15.50 -7.42 5.80
C LEU A 68 14.59 -8.35 4.98
N ARG A 69 13.80 -7.80 4.04
CA ARG A 69 13.01 -8.58 3.07
C ARG A 69 13.90 -9.23 2.01
N SER A 70 15.01 -8.59 1.65
CA SER A 70 15.98 -9.11 0.67
C SER A 70 16.99 -10.09 1.29
N LEU A 71 17.23 -9.99 2.59
CA LEU A 71 18.18 -10.85 3.32
C LEU A 71 17.60 -12.22 3.69
N ARG A 72 16.28 -12.37 3.84
CA ARG A 72 15.69 -13.71 3.97
C ARG A 72 15.59 -14.34 2.59
N SER A 73 16.37 -15.39 2.34
CA SER A 73 16.33 -16.24 1.14
C SER A 73 14.99 -16.96 0.90
N GLY A 74 13.93 -16.61 1.62
CA GLY A 74 12.59 -17.06 1.32
C GLY A 74 12.15 -16.47 0.00
N LYS A 75 11.96 -17.32 -1.01
CA LYS A 75 11.25 -16.94 -2.23
C LYS A 75 9.91 -16.35 -1.78
N ALA A 76 9.73 -15.04 -1.91
CA ALA A 76 8.40 -14.45 -1.85
C ALA A 76 7.50 -15.27 -2.79
N PRO A 77 6.22 -15.48 -2.47
CA PRO A 77 5.31 -16.08 -3.43
C PRO A 77 5.42 -15.26 -4.72
N LYS A 78 6.05 -15.86 -5.73
CA LYS A 78 6.12 -15.27 -7.06
C LYS A 78 4.70 -15.39 -7.57
N GLU A 79 3.91 -14.33 -7.40
CA GLU A 79 2.73 -14.19 -8.23
C GLU A 79 3.23 -14.32 -9.66
N LYS A 80 2.69 -15.30 -10.38
CA LYS A 80 2.92 -15.45 -11.82
C LYS A 80 2.15 -14.33 -12.50
N ILE A 81 2.53 -13.09 -12.25
CA ILE A 81 2.15 -12.00 -13.13
C ILE A 81 2.84 -12.38 -14.43
N SER A 82 2.07 -12.80 -15.42
CA SER A 82 2.57 -12.79 -16.78
C SER A 82 3.03 -11.36 -17.00
N ILE A 83 4.35 -11.16 -17.05
CA ILE A 83 4.92 -9.98 -17.68
C ILE A 83 4.58 -10.20 -19.15
N GLY A 84 3.30 -10.00 -19.50
CA GLY A 84 2.85 -9.92 -20.87
C GLY A 84 3.73 -8.87 -21.48
N GLY A 85 4.55 -9.28 -22.45
CA GLY A 85 5.68 -8.51 -22.92
C GLY A 85 5.25 -7.10 -23.32
N SER A 86 5.42 -6.15 -22.42
CA SER A 86 5.69 -4.79 -22.82
C SER A 86 7.21 -4.75 -22.96
N PRO A 87 7.75 -4.65 -24.19
CA PRO A 87 9.17 -4.40 -24.33
C PRO A 87 9.46 -3.15 -23.50
N CYS A 88 10.58 -3.17 -22.75
CA CYS A 88 11.08 -2.00 -22.04
C CYS A 88 10.88 -0.79 -22.96
N SER A 89 10.10 0.21 -22.54
CA SER A 89 9.74 1.32 -23.41
C SER A 89 11.04 1.97 -23.89
N ASN A 90 11.21 2.12 -25.20
CA ASN A 90 12.30 2.92 -25.76
C ASN A 90 12.01 4.39 -25.44
N VAL A 91 12.30 4.80 -24.20
CA VAL A 91 12.12 6.18 -23.77
C VAL A 91 13.18 7.02 -24.47
N PHE A 92 12.73 7.96 -25.30
CA PHE A 92 13.60 8.95 -25.92
C PHE A 92 14.28 9.81 -24.83
N ILE A 93 15.60 9.89 -24.88
CA ILE A 93 16.41 10.74 -23.99
C ILE A 93 16.83 11.97 -24.80
N GLY A 94 16.20 13.11 -24.52
CA GLY A 94 16.55 14.36 -25.18
C GLY A 94 17.97 14.83 -24.81
N THR A 95 18.64 15.47 -25.75
CA THR A 95 19.99 16.00 -25.56
C THR A 95 19.96 17.27 -24.69
N LYS A 96 21.11 17.66 -24.14
CA LYS A 96 21.22 18.89 -23.35
C LYS A 96 21.00 20.14 -24.22
N GLU A 97 21.51 20.11 -25.44
CA GLU A 97 21.41 21.24 -26.39
C GLU A 97 19.96 21.51 -26.80
N SER A 98 19.15 20.46 -27.02
CA SER A 98 17.75 20.63 -27.38
C SER A 98 16.94 21.24 -26.23
N PHE A 99 17.24 20.82 -25.00
CA PHE A 99 16.67 21.40 -23.77
C PHE A 99 16.97 22.89 -23.65
N GLU A 100 18.24 23.28 -23.84
CA GLU A 100 18.65 24.68 -23.75
C GLU A 100 18.03 25.54 -24.86
N ARG A 101 17.94 25.03 -26.09
CA ARG A 101 17.31 25.73 -27.22
C ARG A 101 15.83 26.02 -26.95
N VAL A 102 15.07 24.99 -26.59
CA VAL A 102 13.63 25.12 -26.28
C VAL A 102 13.43 26.04 -25.07
N GLY A 103 14.33 25.96 -24.08
CA GLY A 103 14.32 26.86 -22.92
C GLY A 103 14.49 28.34 -23.30
N LYS A 104 15.42 28.66 -24.22
CA LYS A 104 15.63 30.03 -24.72
C LYS A 104 14.39 30.55 -25.46
N ASP A 105 13.81 29.73 -26.34
CA ASP A 105 12.60 30.10 -27.08
C ASP A 105 11.44 30.38 -26.12
N CYS A 106 11.25 29.54 -25.10
CA CYS A 106 10.24 29.75 -24.06
C CYS A 106 10.48 31.03 -23.27
N MET A 107 11.74 31.32 -22.92
CA MET A 107 12.09 32.53 -22.17
C MET A 107 11.80 33.80 -22.98
N MET A 108 12.10 33.79 -24.28
CA MET A 108 11.73 34.88 -25.20
C MET A 108 10.23 35.14 -25.21
N TRP A 109 9.39 34.09 -25.23
CA TRP A 109 7.93 34.26 -25.17
C TRP A 109 7.45 34.82 -23.82
N ILE A 110 8.15 34.51 -22.73
CA ILE A 110 7.86 35.08 -21.40
C ILE A 110 8.22 36.57 -21.36
N GLU A 111 9.36 36.95 -21.93
CA GLU A 111 9.77 38.36 -22.03
C GLU A 111 8.77 39.20 -22.86
N LEU A 112 8.12 38.57 -23.85
CA LEU A 112 7.05 39.16 -24.65
C LEU A 112 5.65 39.06 -23.99
N GLU A 113 5.56 38.53 -22.77
CA GLU A 113 4.31 38.30 -22.00
C GLU A 113 3.27 37.38 -22.71
N ASP A 114 3.69 36.66 -23.74
CA ASP A 114 2.84 35.77 -24.56
C ASP A 114 2.79 34.33 -23.97
N TYR A 115 2.19 34.17 -22.79
CA TYR A 115 2.19 32.89 -22.05
C TYR A 115 1.55 31.71 -22.80
N GLU A 116 0.55 31.96 -23.66
CA GLU A 116 -0.05 30.91 -24.49
C GLU A 116 0.94 30.28 -25.47
N ARG A 117 1.93 31.04 -25.93
CA ARG A 117 2.95 30.53 -26.86
C ARG A 117 3.95 29.64 -26.14
N VAL A 118 4.19 29.88 -24.85
CA VAL A 118 5.05 29.02 -24.01
C VAL A 118 4.49 27.60 -23.93
N THR A 119 3.18 27.44 -23.67
CA THR A 119 2.56 26.11 -23.61
C THR A 119 2.57 25.44 -24.98
N LYS A 120 2.20 26.17 -26.04
CA LYS A 120 2.20 25.66 -27.42
C LYS A 120 3.59 25.21 -27.89
N THR A 121 4.64 25.94 -27.54
CA THR A 121 6.02 25.60 -27.92
C THR A 121 6.54 24.38 -27.16
N LEU A 122 6.28 24.29 -25.85
CA LEU A 122 6.62 23.11 -25.05
C LEU A 122 5.88 21.85 -25.55
N ASP A 123 4.58 21.98 -25.83
CA ASP A 123 3.77 20.86 -26.32
C ASP A 123 4.21 20.43 -27.72
N LYS A 124 4.62 21.38 -28.57
CA LYS A 124 5.20 21.08 -29.88
C LYS A 124 6.54 20.35 -29.73
N ALA A 125 7.43 20.82 -28.86
CA ALA A 125 8.74 20.19 -28.62
C ALA A 125 8.61 18.75 -28.07
N LYS A 126 7.60 18.49 -27.24
CA LYS A 126 7.27 17.14 -26.75
C LYS A 126 6.68 16.26 -27.85
N ARG A 127 5.78 16.79 -28.68
CA ARG A 127 5.18 16.07 -29.82
C ARG A 127 6.19 15.70 -30.90
N ASP A 128 7.12 16.61 -31.20
CA ASP A 128 8.15 16.42 -32.21
C ASP A 128 9.35 15.60 -31.69
N TRP A 129 9.27 15.06 -30.46
CA TRP A 129 10.34 14.29 -29.80
C TRP A 129 11.68 15.05 -29.76
N VAL A 130 11.66 16.38 -29.62
CA VAL A 130 12.87 17.21 -29.49
C VAL A 130 13.42 17.16 -28.06
N ILE A 131 12.52 17.05 -27.09
CA ILE A 131 12.82 16.93 -25.66
C ILE A 131 12.13 15.71 -25.06
N SER A 132 12.74 15.13 -24.02
CA SER A 132 12.09 14.05 -23.26
C SER A 132 10.98 14.58 -22.36
N ASP A 133 10.11 13.69 -21.90
CA ASP A 133 9.02 14.03 -20.98
C ASP A 133 9.54 14.64 -19.66
N LEU A 134 10.65 14.10 -19.16
CA LEU A 134 11.32 14.63 -17.98
C LEU A 134 11.85 16.05 -18.19
N GLN A 135 12.39 16.33 -19.38
CA GLN A 135 12.86 17.65 -19.76
C GLN A 135 11.70 18.65 -19.90
N TYR A 136 10.59 18.22 -20.50
CA TYR A 136 9.35 18.99 -20.57
C TYR A 136 8.88 19.40 -19.18
N HIS A 137 8.77 18.45 -18.24
CA HIS A 137 8.31 18.74 -16.87
C HIS A 137 9.25 19.68 -16.11
N ARG A 138 10.56 19.58 -16.33
CA ARG A 138 11.55 20.52 -15.77
C ARG A 138 11.35 21.93 -16.31
N LEU A 139 11.23 22.09 -17.64
CA LEU A 139 10.97 23.39 -18.25
C LEU A 139 9.63 23.95 -17.77
N TRP A 140 8.56 23.17 -17.81
CA TRP A 140 7.24 23.61 -17.37
C TRP A 140 7.25 24.09 -15.91
N LYS A 141 7.95 23.39 -15.02
CA LYS A 141 8.11 23.82 -13.63
C LYS A 141 8.82 25.17 -13.52
N ILE A 142 9.88 25.38 -14.29
CA ILE A 142 10.60 26.66 -14.35
C ILE A 142 9.70 27.76 -14.88
N MET A 143 9.07 27.55 -16.05
CA MET A 143 8.24 28.56 -16.72
C MET A 143 7.02 28.94 -15.87
N LYS A 144 6.43 27.99 -15.15
CA LYS A 144 5.30 28.24 -14.25
C LYS A 144 5.62 29.23 -13.14
N GLU A 145 6.87 29.30 -12.66
CA GLU A 145 7.25 30.27 -11.62
C GLU A 145 7.30 31.71 -12.15
N PHE A 146 7.53 31.88 -13.46
CA PHE A 146 7.52 33.20 -14.10
C PHE A 146 6.12 33.65 -14.53
N MET A 147 5.15 32.73 -14.59
CA MET A 147 3.77 33.08 -14.92
C MET A 147 3.07 33.73 -13.72
N PRO A 148 2.23 34.76 -13.93
CA PRO A 148 1.45 35.36 -12.85
C PRO A 148 0.55 34.29 -12.20
N LYS A 149 0.65 34.15 -10.88
CA LYS A 149 -0.18 33.21 -10.10
C LYS A 149 -1.60 33.75 -10.10
N GLN A 150 -2.50 33.11 -10.86
CA GLN A 150 -3.92 33.43 -10.80
C GLN A 150 -4.47 33.02 -9.43
N GLU A 151 -4.86 33.99 -8.61
CA GLU A 151 -5.58 33.75 -7.37
C GLU A 151 -7.02 33.36 -7.71
N THR A 152 -7.33 32.06 -7.72
CA THR A 152 -8.73 31.65 -7.77
C THR A 152 -9.40 32.06 -6.47
N PRO A 153 -10.50 32.84 -6.49
CA PRO A 153 -11.23 33.16 -5.28
C PRO A 153 -11.69 31.85 -4.64
N LYS A 154 -11.23 31.59 -3.41
CA LYS A 154 -11.61 30.42 -2.64
C LYS A 154 -13.07 30.61 -2.23
N PHE A 155 -14.01 30.15 -3.04
CA PHE A 155 -15.40 30.05 -2.64
C PHE A 155 -15.49 29.01 -1.51
N GLN A 156 -15.53 29.49 -0.28
CA GLN A 156 -15.86 28.63 0.86
C GLN A 156 -17.32 28.25 0.70
N THR A 157 -17.57 26.98 0.35
CA THR A 157 -18.91 26.42 0.46
C THR A 157 -19.21 26.30 1.94
N ILE A 158 -19.92 27.29 2.49
CA ILE A 158 -20.46 27.23 3.85
C ILE A 158 -21.48 26.08 3.82
N LYS A 159 -21.09 24.92 4.36
CA LYS A 159 -22.05 23.84 4.60
C LYS A 159 -22.94 24.29 5.73
N GLU A 160 -24.17 24.69 5.42
CA GLU A 160 -25.19 24.94 6.42
C GLU A 160 -25.32 23.67 7.27
N LYS A 161 -24.98 23.78 8.56
CA LYS A 161 -25.22 22.67 9.49
C LYS A 161 -26.74 22.51 9.60
N PRO A 162 -27.29 21.29 9.48
CA PRO A 162 -28.71 21.09 9.71
C PRO A 162 -29.03 21.58 11.12
N VAL A 163 -30.00 22.48 11.23
CA VAL A 163 -30.51 22.98 12.50
C VAL A 163 -30.99 21.77 13.32
N SER A 164 -30.57 21.66 14.58
CA SER A 164 -30.89 20.50 15.42
C SER A 164 -32.39 20.28 15.52
N GLU A 165 -32.81 19.02 15.58
CA GLU A 165 -34.21 18.61 15.59
C GLU A 165 -35.02 19.29 16.71
N GLU A 166 -34.42 19.48 17.88
CA GLU A 166 -35.03 20.20 19.02
C GLU A 166 -35.41 21.64 18.65
N ILE A 167 -34.51 22.35 17.98
CA ILE A 167 -34.75 23.73 17.53
C ILE A 167 -35.88 23.73 16.49
N THR A 168 -35.85 22.80 15.54
CA THR A 168 -36.93 22.69 14.54
C THR A 168 -38.27 22.34 15.17
N HIS A 169 -38.28 21.50 16.21
CA HIS A 169 -39.47 21.12 16.96
C HIS A 169 -40.05 22.31 17.74
N VAL A 170 -39.21 23.11 18.38
CA VAL A 170 -39.60 24.35 19.05
C VAL A 170 -40.23 25.33 18.05
N PHE A 171 -39.60 25.56 16.89
CA PHE A 171 -40.16 26.45 15.87
C PHE A 171 -41.47 25.94 15.26
N ARG A 172 -41.59 24.63 15.06
CA ARG A 172 -42.84 23.99 14.57
C ARG A 172 -43.98 24.14 15.58
N ASN A 173 -43.68 24.04 16.87
CA ASN A 173 -44.68 24.04 17.94
C ASN A 173 -44.80 25.39 18.68
N TRP A 174 -44.07 26.42 18.27
CA TRP A 174 -44.07 27.74 18.91
C TRP A 174 -45.47 28.36 18.94
N LYS A 175 -46.30 28.18 17.89
CA LYS A 175 -47.68 28.67 17.92
C LYS A 175 -48.58 27.95 18.94
N ASN A 176 -48.20 26.76 19.38
CA ASN A 176 -48.92 25.94 20.35
C ASN A 176 -48.41 26.11 21.79
N SER A 177 -47.23 26.72 21.99
CA SER A 177 -46.76 27.11 23.32
C SER A 177 -47.43 28.41 23.79
N LYS A 178 -48.77 28.46 23.77
CA LYS A 178 -49.52 29.41 24.59
C LYS A 178 -49.71 28.78 25.97
N SER A 179 -48.61 28.71 26.70
CA SER A 179 -48.66 28.66 28.15
C SER A 179 -47.70 29.73 28.61
N TYR A 180 -48.19 30.95 28.77
CA TYR A 180 -47.91 31.79 29.93
C TYR A 180 -48.80 33.04 29.83
N ARG A 181 -49.74 33.06 30.78
CA ARG A 181 -50.69 34.11 31.16
C ARG A 181 -52.01 34.18 30.39
#